data_AF-A0A8K0GF34-F1
#
_entry.id   AF-A0A8K0GF34-F1
#
_cell.length_a   1.000
_cell.length_b   1.000
_cell.length_c   1.000
_cell.angle_alpha   90.00
_cell.angle_beta   90.00
_cell.angle_gamma   90.00
#
_symmetry.space_group_name_H-M   'P 1'
#
loop_
_entity.id
_entity.type
_entity.pdbx_description
1 polymer ?
#
loop_
_entity_poly.entity_id
_entity_poly.type
_entity_poly.pdbx_seq_one_letter_code
_entity_poly.pdbx_strand_id
1 'polypeptide(L)'
;MYKVAQLGLSVQQAVERKCITCLEKDLQNKIRLRRNHDYFFQIQGQLTITGAEICYFIVYTGDKNDIFIEEIKADKDIWNTIMLPKLIDFYVNYIAPNIIENRPGRGLQWKDSPSIIEAQNALRTKKEQTKQKRQE
;
A
#
# COMPACT_ATOMS: atom_id res chain seq x y z
N MET A 1 -12.23 -8.16 6.88
CA MET A 1 -13.32 -8.81 6.11
C MET A 1 -14.24 -9.66 6.98
N TYR A 2 -13.74 -10.37 8.01
CA TYR A 2 -14.57 -11.18 8.93
C TYR A 2 -15.80 -10.45 9.51
N LYS A 3 -15.66 -9.17 9.91
CA LYS A 3 -16.77 -8.33 10.40
C LYS A 3 -17.88 -8.09 9.36
N VAL A 4 -17.53 -8.07 8.06
CA VAL A 4 -18.48 -7.90 6.95
C VAL A 4 -19.33 -9.16 6.79
N ALA A 5 -18.69 -10.33 6.85
CA ALA A 5 -19.36 -11.62 6.80
C ALA A 5 -20.33 -11.83 7.97
N GLN A 6 -19.91 -11.48 9.19
CA GLN A 6 -20.75 -11.57 10.39
C GLN A 6 -21.98 -10.65 10.34
N LEU A 7 -21.82 -9.45 9.78
CA LEU A 7 -22.90 -8.48 9.63
C LEU A 7 -23.77 -8.72 8.39
N GLY A 8 -23.43 -9.72 7.55
CA GLY A 8 -24.16 -10.02 6.32
C GLY A 8 -24.20 -8.85 5.34
N LEU A 9 -23.18 -7.98 5.34
CA LEU A 9 -23.16 -6.78 4.52
C LEU A 9 -22.66 -7.11 3.11
N SER A 10 -23.33 -6.57 2.10
CA SER A 10 -22.82 -6.62 0.73
C SER A 10 -21.51 -5.82 0.61
N VAL A 11 -20.71 -6.12 -0.42
CA VAL A 11 -19.45 -5.39 -0.66
C VAL A 11 -19.69 -3.88 -0.77
N GLN A 12 -20.79 -3.47 -1.42
CA GLN A 12 -21.17 -2.07 -1.54
C GLN A 12 -21.45 -1.42 -0.18
N GLN A 13 -22.28 -2.05 0.65
CA GLN A 13 -22.59 -1.56 2.00
C GLN A 13 -21.32 -1.52 2.88
N ALA A 14 -20.44 -2.49 2.72
CA ALA A 14 -19.18 -2.56 3.45
C ALA A 14 -18.22 -1.43 3.08
N VAL A 15 -18.18 -1.03 1.80
CA VAL A 15 -17.40 0.15 1.35
C VAL A 15 -18.01 1.43 1.89
N GLU A 16 -19.34 1.60 1.82
CA GLU A 16 -20.05 2.78 2.33
C GLU A 16 -19.86 2.96 3.85
N ARG A 17 -19.92 1.86 4.60
CA ARG A 17 -19.67 1.83 6.04
C ARG A 17 -18.18 1.85 6.41
N LYS A 18 -17.28 1.99 5.43
CA LYS A 18 -15.81 1.95 5.59
C LYS A 18 -15.31 0.71 6.35
N CYS A 19 -16.04 -0.40 6.25
CA CYS A 19 -15.65 -1.69 6.81
C CYS A 19 -14.59 -2.40 5.95
N ILE A 20 -14.50 -2.04 4.67
CA ILE A 20 -13.44 -2.45 3.74
C ILE A 20 -12.73 -1.18 3.29
N THR A 21 -11.48 -1.01 3.70
CA THR A 21 -10.71 0.22 3.48
C THR A 21 -9.86 0.20 2.21
N CYS A 22 -9.68 -0.97 1.60
CA CYS A 22 -8.91 -1.16 0.38
C CYS A 22 -9.73 -0.90 -0.90
N LEU A 23 -11.07 -0.90 -0.81
CA LEU A 23 -11.97 -0.64 -1.94
C LEU A 23 -12.52 0.80 -1.87
N GLU A 24 -12.78 1.39 -3.03
CA GLU A 24 -13.47 2.68 -3.21
C GLU A 24 -14.48 2.60 -4.35
N LYS A 25 -15.35 3.60 -4.45
CA LYS A 25 -16.17 3.82 -5.63
C LYS A 25 -15.42 4.78 -6.58
N ASP A 26 -15.35 4.43 -7.85
CA ASP A 26 -14.81 5.32 -8.88
C ASP A 26 -15.80 6.43 -9.27
N LEU A 27 -15.42 7.25 -10.26
CA LEU A 27 -16.24 8.34 -10.77
C LEU A 27 -17.55 7.86 -11.41
N GLN A 28 -17.61 6.58 -11.80
CA GLN A 28 -18.77 5.91 -12.39
C GLN A 28 -19.55 5.10 -11.33
N ASN A 29 -19.25 5.31 -10.04
CA ASN A 29 -19.89 4.64 -8.92
C ASN A 29 -19.64 3.11 -8.88
N LYS A 30 -18.65 2.60 -9.62
CA LYS A 30 -18.22 1.20 -9.60
C LYS A 30 -17.19 0.97 -8.51
N ILE A 31 -17.30 -0.18 -7.85
CA ILE A 31 -16.37 -0.56 -6.79
C ILE A 31 -15.05 -1.02 -7.44
N ARG A 32 -13.93 -0.50 -6.93
CA ARG A 32 -12.57 -0.88 -7.34
C ARG A 32 -11.60 -0.82 -6.17
N LEU A 33 -10.45 -1.46 -6.31
CA LEU A 33 -9.29 -1.32 -5.46
C LEU A 33 -8.75 0.11 -5.58
N ARG A 34 -8.60 0.74 -4.42
CA ARG A 34 -8.02 2.07 -4.28
C ARG A 34 -6.63 2.11 -4.88
N ARG A 35 -6.43 3.03 -5.83
CA ARG A 35 -5.15 3.20 -6.54
C ARG A 35 -4.03 3.76 -5.66
N ASN A 36 -4.36 4.24 -4.46
CA ASN A 36 -3.41 4.69 -3.44
C ASN A 36 -3.27 3.72 -2.25
N HIS A 37 -3.81 2.50 -2.34
CA HIS A 37 -3.71 1.50 -1.28
C HIS A 37 -2.53 0.55 -1.55
N ASP A 38 -1.91 0.04 -0.48
CA ASP A 38 -0.71 -0.81 -0.56
C ASP A 38 -0.88 -2.03 -1.47
N TYR A 39 -2.05 -2.68 -1.41
CA TYR A 39 -2.39 -3.80 -2.30
C TYR A 39 -2.26 -3.47 -3.79
N PHE A 40 -2.59 -2.24 -4.21
CA PHE A 40 -2.45 -1.86 -5.61
C PHE A 40 -0.96 -1.84 -6.01
N PHE A 41 -0.10 -1.25 -5.18
CA PHE A 41 1.35 -1.24 -5.42
C PHE A 41 1.97 -2.64 -5.34
N GLN A 42 1.49 -3.51 -4.45
CA GLN A 42 1.92 -4.91 -4.40
C GLN A 42 1.62 -5.64 -5.71
N ILE A 43 0.40 -5.49 -6.23
CA ILE A 43 -0.02 -6.11 -7.49
C ILE A 43 0.79 -5.54 -8.66
N GLN A 44 0.96 -4.22 -8.76
CA GLN A 44 1.76 -3.61 -9.82
C GLN A 44 3.22 -4.08 -9.81
N GLY A 45 3.81 -4.23 -8.62
CA GLY A 45 5.15 -4.77 -8.47
C GLY A 45 5.23 -6.23 -8.93
N GLN A 46 4.30 -7.07 -8.50
CA GLN A 46 4.24 -8.49 -8.90
C GLN A 46 4.06 -8.66 -10.40
N LEU A 47 3.14 -7.92 -11.03
CA LEU A 47 2.93 -7.94 -12.48
C LEU A 47 4.20 -7.54 -13.23
N THR A 48 4.86 -6.46 -12.80
CA THR A 48 6.09 -5.99 -13.45
C THR A 48 7.24 -6.99 -13.31
N ILE A 49 7.46 -7.54 -12.12
CA ILE A 49 8.55 -8.51 -11.86
C ILE A 49 8.35 -9.81 -12.63
N THR A 50 7.11 -10.31 -12.69
CA THR A 50 6.80 -11.57 -13.36
C THR A 50 6.62 -11.44 -14.88
N GLY A 51 6.47 -10.22 -15.39
CA GLY A 51 6.14 -9.96 -16.79
C GLY A 51 4.69 -10.28 -17.15
N ALA A 52 3.83 -10.56 -16.16
CA ALA A 52 2.41 -10.79 -16.37
C ALA A 52 1.67 -9.48 -16.71
N GLU A 53 0.65 -9.57 -17.56
CA GLU A 53 -0.12 -8.39 -17.98
C GLU A 53 -1.32 -8.09 -17.07
N ILE A 54 -1.84 -9.11 -16.39
CA ILE A 54 -3.12 -9.06 -15.67
C ILE A 54 -3.02 -9.80 -14.34
N CYS A 55 -3.64 -9.25 -13.30
CA CYS A 55 -3.91 -9.88 -12.01
C CYS A 55 -5.39 -9.75 -11.67
N TYR A 56 -6.02 -10.85 -11.22
CA TYR A 56 -7.37 -10.79 -10.65
C TYR A 56 -7.29 -10.54 -9.15
N PHE A 57 -7.72 -9.35 -8.72
CA PHE A 57 -7.84 -9.01 -7.31
C PHE A 57 -9.19 -9.45 -6.78
N ILE A 58 -9.19 -10.33 -5.79
CA ILE A 58 -10.39 -10.99 -5.26
C ILE A 58 -10.61 -10.56 -3.81
N VAL A 59 -11.83 -10.13 -3.49
CA VAL A 59 -12.27 -9.81 -2.13
C VAL A 59 -13.44 -10.71 -1.77
N TYR A 60 -13.20 -11.63 -0.84
CA TYR A 60 -14.19 -12.56 -0.32
C TYR A 60 -14.74 -12.06 1.02
N THR A 61 -16.06 -11.86 1.09
CA THR A 61 -16.75 -11.31 2.26
C THR A 61 -17.75 -12.29 2.90
N GLY A 62 -17.55 -13.58 2.68
CA GLY A 62 -18.36 -14.67 3.25
C GLY A 62 -19.33 -15.30 2.24
N ASP A 63 -19.79 -16.52 2.52
CA ASP A 63 -20.57 -17.36 1.59
C ASP A 63 -21.95 -16.79 1.20
N LYS A 64 -22.46 -15.86 2.00
CA LYS A 64 -23.75 -15.20 1.75
C LYS A 64 -23.65 -13.98 0.83
N ASN A 65 -22.43 -13.62 0.42
CA ASN A 65 -22.14 -12.46 -0.41
C ASN A 65 -21.47 -12.88 -1.70
N ASP A 66 -21.69 -12.08 -2.75
CA ASP A 66 -20.94 -12.24 -3.99
C ASP A 66 -19.46 -11.96 -3.80
N ILE A 67 -18.63 -12.72 -4.53
CA ILE A 67 -17.20 -12.50 -4.59
C ILE A 67 -16.95 -11.26 -5.45
N PHE A 68 -16.27 -10.27 -4.89
CA PHE A 68 -15.79 -9.14 -5.68
C PHE A 68 -14.51 -9.53 -6.40
N ILE A 69 -14.47 -9.30 -7.71
CA ILE A 69 -13.32 -9.56 -8.58
C ILE A 69 -13.06 -8.30 -9.40
N GLU A 70 -11.81 -7.85 -9.38
CA GLU A 70 -11.33 -6.78 -10.27
C GLU A 70 -10.16 -7.29 -11.10
N GLU A 71 -10.20 -7.05 -12.40
CA GLU A 71 -9.06 -7.22 -13.28
C GLU A 71 -8.14 -5.99 -13.19
N ILE A 72 -6.90 -6.20 -12.78
CA ILE A 72 -5.88 -5.15 -12.68
C ILE A 72 -4.81 -5.43 -13.73
N LYS A 73 -4.60 -4.46 -14.61
CA LYS A 73 -3.56 -4.52 -15.64
C LYS A 73 -2.25 -3.94 -15.13
N ALA A 74 -1.14 -4.43 -15.68
CA ALA A 74 0.18 -3.85 -15.44
C ALA A 74 0.20 -2.40 -15.93
N ASP A 75 0.65 -1.50 -15.06
CA ASP A 75 0.77 -0.07 -15.30
C ASP A 75 2.25 0.30 -15.29
N LYS A 76 2.83 0.33 -16.49
CA LYS A 76 4.25 0.63 -16.69
C LYS A 76 4.58 2.07 -16.29
N ASP A 77 3.63 2.99 -16.41
CA ASP A 77 3.86 4.39 -16.09
C ASP A 77 3.95 4.55 -14.57
N ILE A 78 3.04 3.96 -13.80
CA ILE A 78 3.12 3.93 -12.34
C ILE A 78 4.40 3.25 -11.88
N TRP A 79 4.79 2.13 -12.51
CA TRP A 79 6.05 1.47 -12.19
C TRP A 79 7.25 2.40 -12.40
N ASN A 80 7.40 2.95 -13.60
CA ASN A 80 8.59 3.73 -13.99
C ASN A 80 8.66 5.08 -13.29
N THR A 81 7.53 5.75 -13.07
CA THR A 81 7.50 7.12 -12.56
C THR A 81 7.38 7.20 -11.04
N ILE A 82 6.76 6.20 -10.39
CA ILE A 82 6.46 6.24 -8.96
C ILE A 82 7.21 5.17 -8.19
N MET A 83 7.13 3.91 -8.63
CA MET A 83 7.62 2.78 -7.83
C MET A 83 9.12 2.59 -7.96
N LEU A 84 9.62 2.44 -9.18
CA LEU A 84 11.01 2.11 -9.47
C LEU A 84 11.99 3.15 -8.88
N PRO A 85 11.77 4.48 -8.99
CA PRO A 85 12.68 5.45 -8.39
C PRO A 85 12.80 5.30 -6.87
N LYS A 86 11.69 5.04 -6.18
CA LYS A 86 11.68 4.84 -4.72
C LYS A 86 12.36 3.54 -4.32
N LEU A 87 12.18 2.48 -5.11
CA LEU A 87 12.82 1.19 -4.87
C LEU A 87 14.34 1.28 -5.08
N ILE A 88 14.79 1.97 -6.13
CA ILE A 88 16.21 2.23 -6.38
C ILE A 88 16.81 3.04 -5.25
N ASP A 89 16.19 4.15 -4.85
CA ASP A 89 16.65 4.99 -3.75
C ASP A 89 16.76 4.19 -2.44
N PHE A 90 15.74 3.40 -2.11
CA PHE A 90 15.74 2.52 -0.95
C PHE A 90 16.87 1.48 -1.02
N TYR A 91 17.09 0.86 -2.17
CA TYR A 91 18.17 -0.11 -2.32
C TYR A 91 19.55 0.55 -2.19
N VAL A 92 19.80 1.62 -2.95
CA VAL A 92 21.12 2.26 -3.06
C VAL A 92 21.51 3.00 -1.79
N ASN A 93 20.59 3.76 -1.21
CA ASN A 93 20.90 4.65 -0.08
C ASN A 93 20.62 4.03 1.28
N TYR A 94 19.84 2.95 1.35
CA TYR A 94 19.56 2.25 2.60
C TYR A 94 20.09 0.81 2.62
N ILE A 95 19.67 -0.07 1.72
CA ILE A 95 20.07 -1.49 1.82
C ILE A 95 21.56 -1.70 1.55
N ALA A 96 22.06 -1.23 0.41
CA ALA A 96 23.40 -1.53 -0.07
C ALA A 96 24.51 -1.10 0.90
N PRO A 97 24.51 0.10 1.51
CA PRO A 97 25.53 0.51 2.47
C PRO A 97 25.57 -0.39 3.71
N ASN A 98 24.39 -0.77 4.22
CA ASN A 98 24.28 -1.65 5.40
C ASN A 98 24.84 -3.05 5.13
N ILE A 99 24.65 -3.57 3.91
CA ILE A 99 25.21 -4.86 3.46
C ILE A 99 26.72 -4.75 3.24
N ILE A 100 27.18 -3.76 2.47
CA ILE A 100 28.61 -3.58 2.12
C ILE A 100 29.45 -3.37 3.39
N GLU A 101 28.96 -2.58 4.34
CA GLU A 101 29.62 -2.37 5.63
C GLU A 101 29.50 -3.58 6.58
N ASN A 102 28.76 -4.63 6.21
CA ASN A 102 28.43 -5.78 7.06
C ASN A 102 28.05 -5.36 8.49
N ARG A 103 27.19 -4.34 8.63
CA ARG A 103 26.79 -3.82 9.95
C ARG A 103 26.17 -4.92 10.83
N PRO A 104 25.24 -5.76 10.32
CA PRO A 104 24.64 -6.82 11.12
C PRO A 104 25.67 -7.87 11.58
N GLY A 105 26.62 -8.24 10.70
CA GLY A 105 27.70 -9.17 11.06
C GLY A 105 28.69 -8.60 12.07
N ARG A 106 28.71 -7.28 12.27
CA ARG A 106 29.48 -6.58 13.32
C ARG A 106 28.65 -6.25 14.56
N GLY A 107 27.39 -6.68 14.63
CA GLY A 107 26.47 -6.32 15.73
C GLY A 107 26.08 -4.85 15.75
N LEU A 108 26.31 -4.11 14.65
CA LEU A 108 25.95 -2.70 14.52
C LEU A 108 24.50 -2.56 14.03
N GLN A 109 23.80 -1.56 14.57
CA GLN A 109 22.46 -1.19 14.11
C GLN A 109 22.47 -0.73 12.65
N TRP A 110 21.38 -0.99 11.95
CA TRP A 110 21.16 -0.48 10.60
C TRP A 110 21.11 1.05 10.62
N LYS A 111 21.77 1.66 9.64
CA LYS A 111 21.76 3.11 9.46
C LYS A 111 20.70 3.49 8.43
N ASP A 112 19.77 4.35 8.83
CA ASP A 112 18.77 4.94 7.94
C ASP A 112 19.41 5.91 6.93
N SER A 113 18.85 5.94 5.71
CA SER A 113 19.20 6.93 4.68
C SER A 113 18.72 8.33 5.12
N PRO A 114 19.41 9.42 4.74
CA PRO A 114 18.93 10.79 4.99
C PRO A 114 17.45 11.00 4.60
N SER A 115 17.02 10.48 3.45
CA SER A 115 15.64 10.60 2.97
C SER A 115 14.63 9.90 3.88
N ILE A 116 15.00 8.78 4.50
CA ILE A 116 14.16 8.05 5.46
C ILE A 116 14.06 8.86 6.76
N ILE A 117 15.18 9.40 7.25
CA ILE A 117 15.24 10.21 8.46
C ILE A 117 14.38 11.47 8.28
N GLU A 118 14.50 12.15 7.15
CA GLU A 118 13.67 13.31 6.79
C GLU A 118 12.17 12.97 6.79
N ALA A 119 11.80 11.86 6.15
CA ALA A 119 10.40 11.40 6.13
C ALA A 119 9.87 11.08 7.53
N GLN A 120 10.65 10.41 8.38
CA GLN A 120 10.30 10.11 9.77
C GLN A 120 10.09 11.40 10.59
N ASN A 121 10.98 12.37 10.43
CA ASN A 121 10.88 13.67 11.10
C ASN A 121 9.62 14.43 10.65
N ALA A 122 9.35 14.49 9.35
CA ALA A 122 8.14 15.12 8.82
C ALA A 122 6.85 14.48 9.36
N LEU A 123 6.83 13.15 9.53
CA LEU A 123 5.70 12.44 10.15
C LEU A 123 5.53 12.77 11.63
N ARG A 124 6.63 12.89 12.39
CA ARG A 124 6.60 13.31 13.80
C ARG A 124 6.03 14.72 13.93
N THR A 125 6.52 15.67 13.14
CA THR A 125 6.03 17.05 13.13
C THR A 125 4.53 17.14 12.78
N LYS A 126 4.06 16.40 11.77
CA LYS A 126 2.63 16.35 11.42
C LYS A 126 1.77 15.82 12.57
N LYS A 127 2.24 14.82 13.31
CA LYS A 127 1.53 14.27 14.47
C LYS A 127 1.44 15.29 15.60
N GLU A 128 2.51 16.02 15.87
CA GLU A 128 2.55 17.09 16.88
C GLU A 128 1.58 18.22 16.55
N GLN A 129 1.61 18.70 15.30
CA GLN A 129 0.67 19.73 14.81
C GLN A 129 -0.80 19.28 14.90
N THR A 130 -1.07 18.01 14.58
CA THR A 130 -2.43 17.45 14.68
C THR A 130 -2.89 17.33 16.14
N LYS A 131 -1.96 17.08 17.08
CA LYS A 131 -2.26 17.00 18.50
C LYS A 131 -2.56 18.38 19.10
N GLN A 132 -1.81 19.41 18.70
CA GLN A 132 -2.06 20.81 19.09
C GLN A 132 -3.42 21.32 18.61
N LYS A 133 -3.77 21.09 17.35
CA LYS A 133 -5.09 21.47 16.79
C LYS A 133 -6.30 20.75 17.39
N ARG A 134 -6.09 19.71 18.20
CA ARG A 134 -7.17 19.00 18.92
C ARG A 134 -7.34 19.48 20.36
N GLN A 135 -6.40 20.31 20.84
CA GLN A 135 -6.41 20.89 22.18
C GLN A 135 -6.89 22.35 22.18
N GLU A 136 -7.01 22.95 21.00
CA GLU A 136 -7.69 24.23 20.70
C GLU A 136 -9.13 23.97 20.26
#